data_AF-A0A2V8CDT8-F1
#
_entry.id   AF-A0A2V8CDT8-F1
#
_cell.length_a   1.000
_cell.length_b   1.000
_cell.length_c   1.000
_cell.angle_alpha   90.00
_cell.angle_beta   90.00
_cell.angle_gamma   90.00
#
_symmetry.space_group_name_H-M   'P 1'
#
loop_
_entity.id
_entity.type
_entity.pdbx_description
1 polymer ?
#
loop_
_entity_poly.entity_id
_entity_poly.type
_entity_poly.pdbx_seq_one_letter_code
_entity_poly.pdbx_strand_id
1 'polypeptide(L)'
;FITLDSNIASDTIQLAWVTDELDHLDRSRYTNIFAFFHHPLFSTGPHGGAQVPTPENPHPPDRVEPSTLAMRTLYAPLFRKHHVRMTFAGHDHLFDHWVERYVDSGRTYRRDDVVTGGGGAPIYVYSGEPDLRAYLAGGAQQQVHVRHVARPGPKPADNPHHFLIVHVNRARVAFDVIAVGVMSATAGPR
;
A
#
# COMPACT_ATOMS: atom_id res chain seq x y z
N PHE A 1 2.01 16.14 -3.69
CA PHE A 1 1.35 15.11 -2.87
C PHE A 1 -0.13 15.34 -2.94
N ILE A 2 -0.93 14.29 -2.94
CA ILE A 2 -2.37 14.35 -2.67
C ILE A 2 -2.63 13.60 -1.37
N THR A 3 -3.41 14.21 -0.48
CA THR A 3 -3.79 13.61 0.79
C THR A 3 -5.30 13.51 0.81
N LEU A 4 -5.82 12.37 1.26
CA LEU A 4 -7.25 12.13 1.32
C LEU A 4 -7.62 11.36 2.58
N ASP A 5 -8.86 11.55 3.05
CA ASP A 5 -9.39 10.86 4.20
C ASP A 5 -10.01 9.53 3.78
N SER A 6 -9.26 8.45 4.00
CA SER A 6 -9.74 7.10 3.72
C SER A 6 -10.87 6.61 4.64
N ASN A 7 -11.18 7.28 5.76
CA ASN A 7 -12.37 6.95 6.56
C ASN A 7 -13.66 7.21 5.77
N ILE A 8 -13.62 8.18 4.86
CA ILE A 8 -14.71 8.53 3.95
C ILE A 8 -14.34 8.21 2.50
N ALA A 9 -13.57 7.13 2.26
CA ALA A 9 -13.11 6.79 0.91
C ALA A 9 -14.27 6.69 -0.11
N SER A 10 -15.43 6.17 0.30
CA SER A 10 -16.61 6.06 -0.58
C SER A 10 -17.39 7.37 -0.77
N ASP A 11 -17.00 8.46 -0.09
CA ASP A 11 -17.63 9.76 -0.27
C ASP A 11 -17.37 10.30 -1.67
N THR A 12 -18.45 10.60 -2.39
CA THR A 12 -18.38 10.99 -3.80
C THR A 12 -17.85 12.41 -3.99
N ILE A 13 -17.97 13.28 -2.97
CA ILE A 13 -17.44 14.65 -3.02
C ILE A 13 -15.91 14.60 -2.92
N GLN A 14 -15.36 13.82 -1.98
CA GLN A 14 -13.92 13.62 -1.90
C GLN A 14 -13.39 12.95 -3.17
N LEU A 15 -14.04 11.89 -3.67
CA LEU A 15 -13.58 11.22 -4.89
C LEU A 15 -13.58 12.17 -6.10
N ALA A 16 -14.61 13.01 -6.24
CA ALA A 16 -14.68 14.02 -7.30
C ALA A 16 -13.56 15.07 -7.14
N TRP A 17 -13.32 15.56 -5.93
CA TRP A 17 -12.25 16.51 -5.65
C TRP A 17 -10.86 15.93 -5.96
N VAL A 18 -10.57 14.70 -5.50
CA VAL A 18 -9.29 14.02 -5.80
C VAL A 18 -9.12 13.81 -7.31
N THR A 19 -10.20 13.47 -8.01
CA THR A 19 -10.17 13.31 -9.47
C THR A 19 -9.85 14.64 -10.16
N ASP A 20 -10.51 15.73 -9.77
CA ASP A 20 -10.31 17.05 -10.34
C ASP A 20 -8.88 17.58 -10.14
N GLU A 21 -8.34 17.42 -8.93
CA GLU A 21 -6.95 17.79 -8.61
C GLU A 21 -5.94 17.03 -9.50
N LEU A 22 -6.20 15.76 -9.80
CA LEU A 22 -5.33 14.94 -10.62
C LEU A 22 -5.51 15.16 -12.13
N ASP A 23 -6.72 15.48 -12.59
CA ASP A 23 -7.04 15.81 -13.99
C ASP A 23 -6.43 17.17 -14.39
N HIS A 24 -6.43 18.16 -13.48
CA HIS A 24 -5.93 19.50 -13.75
C HIS A 24 -4.48 19.76 -13.32
N LEU A 25 -3.79 18.74 -12.81
CA LEU A 25 -2.39 18.85 -12.39
C LEU A 25 -1.47 19.17 -13.58
N ASP A 26 -0.66 20.22 -13.48
CA ASP A 26 0.41 20.49 -14.44
C ASP A 26 1.51 19.42 -14.36
N ARG A 27 1.44 18.45 -15.27
CA ARG A 27 2.39 17.33 -15.36
C ARG A 27 3.78 17.72 -15.84
N SER A 28 3.93 18.91 -16.43
CA SER A 28 5.26 19.43 -16.80
C SER A 28 6.04 19.88 -15.56
N ARG A 29 5.32 20.36 -14.53
CA ARG A 29 5.88 20.79 -13.25
C ARG A 29 5.93 19.66 -12.23
N TYR A 30 4.89 18.82 -12.16
CA TYR A 30 4.76 17.77 -11.16
C TYR A 30 4.91 16.38 -11.78
N THR A 31 6.16 15.96 -11.95
CA THR A 31 6.48 14.67 -12.60
C THR A 31 6.27 13.45 -11.70
N ASN A 32 6.41 13.62 -10.38
CA ASN A 32 6.15 12.56 -9.40
C ASN A 32 4.92 12.92 -8.58
N ILE A 33 3.93 12.05 -8.62
CA ILE A 33 2.72 12.16 -7.81
C ILE A 33 2.78 11.11 -6.72
N PHE A 34 2.56 11.55 -5.49
CA PHE A 34 2.51 10.70 -4.31
C PHE A 34 1.15 10.89 -3.66
N ALA A 35 0.54 9.79 -3.22
CA ALA A 35 -0.71 9.81 -2.45
C ALA A 35 -0.45 9.36 -1.00
N PHE A 36 -1.06 10.03 -0.04
CA PHE A 36 -1.01 9.68 1.38
C PHE A 36 -2.43 9.57 1.95
N PHE A 37 -2.69 8.50 2.70
CA PHE A 37 -3.98 8.20 3.31
C PHE A 37 -3.81 7.20 4.46
N HIS A 38 -4.86 6.95 5.25
CA HIS A 38 -4.74 6.08 6.43
C HIS A 38 -4.83 4.58 6.07
N HIS A 39 -5.92 4.14 5.42
CA HIS A 39 -6.19 2.72 5.11
C HIS A 39 -5.52 2.26 3.81
N PRO A 40 -4.77 1.14 3.81
CA PRO A 40 -3.94 0.74 2.67
C PRO A 40 -4.75 0.20 1.47
N LEU A 41 -4.14 0.17 0.27
CA LEU A 41 -4.73 -0.54 -0.89
C LEU A 41 -4.61 -2.06 -0.70
N PHE A 42 -3.44 -2.49 -0.23
CA PHE A 42 -3.06 -3.87 0.01
C PHE A 42 -2.33 -3.94 1.34
N SER A 43 -2.64 -4.95 2.14
CA SER A 43 -1.99 -5.18 3.41
C SER A 43 -2.11 -6.64 3.80
N THR A 44 -1.10 -7.12 4.52
CA THR A 44 -1.07 -8.43 5.17
C THR A 44 -1.43 -8.38 6.64
N GLY A 45 -1.83 -7.20 7.13
CA GLY A 45 -2.38 -7.00 8.47
C GLY A 45 -3.87 -7.36 8.56
N PRO A 46 -4.45 -7.30 9.78
CA PRO A 46 -5.83 -7.68 10.05
C PRO A 46 -6.87 -6.88 9.23
N HIS A 47 -6.52 -5.70 8.72
CA HIS A 47 -7.45 -4.84 7.99
C HIS A 47 -7.41 -5.06 6.45
N GLY A 48 -6.40 -5.78 5.95
CA GLY A 48 -6.18 -6.04 4.53
C GLY A 48 -7.11 -7.09 3.90
N GLY A 49 -7.77 -7.89 4.75
CA GLY A 49 -8.71 -8.94 4.37
C GLY A 49 -8.20 -10.37 4.56
N ALA A 50 -6.90 -10.54 4.80
CA ALA A 50 -6.31 -11.84 5.05
C ALA A 50 -6.82 -12.45 6.36
N GLN A 51 -7.40 -13.65 6.26
CA GLN A 51 -7.74 -14.47 7.43
C GLN A 51 -6.85 -15.72 7.45
N VAL A 52 -6.36 -16.08 8.63
CA VAL A 52 -5.59 -17.32 8.82
C VAL A 52 -6.50 -18.51 8.55
N PRO A 53 -6.19 -19.38 7.57
CA PRO A 53 -6.94 -20.61 7.35
C PRO A 53 -6.92 -21.49 8.60
N THR A 54 -8.05 -22.10 8.95
CA THR A 54 -8.11 -23.11 10.01
C THR A 54 -8.40 -24.49 9.39
N PRO A 55 -8.13 -25.60 10.09
CA PRO A 55 -8.54 -26.93 9.62
C PRO A 55 -10.04 -27.02 9.31
N GLU A 56 -10.87 -26.30 10.07
CA GLU A 56 -12.33 -26.26 9.91
C GLU A 56 -12.79 -25.28 8.82
N ASN A 57 -11.95 -24.30 8.47
CA ASN A 57 -12.21 -23.32 7.43
C ASN A 57 -10.91 -23.02 6.65
N PRO A 58 -10.54 -23.88 5.69
CA PRO A 58 -9.28 -23.74 4.95
C PRO A 58 -9.31 -22.58 3.95
N HIS A 59 -10.50 -22.04 3.65
CA HIS A 59 -10.71 -20.94 2.71
C HIS A 59 -11.67 -19.90 3.30
N PRO A 60 -11.27 -19.24 4.41
CA PRO A 60 -12.11 -18.21 5.00
C PRO A 60 -12.34 -17.08 3.98
N PRO A 61 -13.57 -16.55 3.89
CA PRO A 61 -13.81 -15.40 3.03
C PRO A 61 -13.01 -14.21 3.55
N ASP A 62 -12.39 -13.48 2.62
CA ASP A 62 -11.71 -12.23 2.93
C ASP A 62 -12.63 -11.28 3.69
N ARG A 63 -12.12 -10.70 4.78
CA ARG A 63 -12.82 -9.64 5.55
C ARG A 63 -12.10 -8.32 5.40
N VAL A 64 -12.02 -7.85 4.17
CA VAL A 64 -11.42 -6.54 3.86
C VAL A 64 -12.27 -5.46 4.52
N GLU A 65 -11.64 -4.54 5.25
CA GLU A 65 -12.34 -3.40 5.83
C GLU A 65 -12.98 -2.53 4.74
N PRO A 66 -14.18 -1.95 4.95
CA PRO A 66 -14.86 -1.15 3.93
C PRO A 66 -14.01 0.01 3.38
N SER A 67 -13.26 0.71 4.23
CA SER A 67 -12.36 1.79 3.80
C SER A 67 -11.22 1.28 2.93
N THR A 68 -10.55 0.20 3.33
CA THR A 68 -9.53 -0.50 2.52
C THR A 68 -10.10 -0.95 1.17
N LEU A 69 -11.31 -1.52 1.16
CA LEU A 69 -11.99 -1.95 -0.06
C LEU A 69 -12.33 -0.77 -0.98
N ALA A 70 -12.81 0.34 -0.44
CA ALA A 70 -13.11 1.56 -1.20
C ALA A 70 -11.84 2.19 -1.79
N MET A 71 -10.76 2.24 -1.01
CA MET A 71 -9.44 2.67 -1.49
C MET A 71 -8.97 1.80 -2.66
N ARG A 72 -9.08 0.47 -2.54
CA ARG A 72 -8.71 -0.50 -3.58
C ARG A 72 -9.59 -0.40 -4.84
N THR A 73 -10.89 -0.19 -4.69
CA THR A 73 -11.84 -0.24 -5.82
C THR A 73 -12.01 1.10 -6.53
N LEU A 74 -11.96 2.22 -5.81
CA LEU A 74 -12.21 3.56 -6.36
C LEU A 74 -10.91 4.30 -6.68
N TYR A 75 -9.96 4.32 -5.76
CA TYR A 75 -8.76 5.14 -5.88
C TYR A 75 -7.63 4.43 -6.62
N ALA A 76 -7.44 3.13 -6.45
CA ALA A 76 -6.36 2.43 -7.16
C ALA A 76 -6.47 2.54 -8.71
N PRO A 77 -7.67 2.43 -9.33
CA PRO A 77 -7.83 2.73 -10.76
C PRO A 77 -7.57 4.20 -11.12
N LEU A 78 -8.03 5.14 -10.30
CA LEU A 78 -7.75 6.57 -10.49
C LEU A 78 -6.24 6.84 -10.43
N PHE A 79 -5.55 6.28 -9.45
CA PHE A 79 -4.10 6.36 -9.31
C PHE A 79 -3.37 5.75 -10.52
N ARG A 80 -3.89 4.68 -11.12
CA ARG A 80 -3.37 4.15 -12.38
C ARG A 80 -3.55 5.15 -13.53
N LYS A 81 -4.76 5.69 -13.71
CA LYS A 81 -5.08 6.70 -14.76
C LYS A 81 -4.12 7.90 -14.68
N HIS A 82 -3.78 8.33 -13.47
CA HIS A 82 -2.91 9.50 -13.25
C HIS A 82 -1.45 9.14 -12.99
N HIS A 83 -1.02 7.89 -13.18
CA HIS A 83 0.36 7.44 -12.98
C HIS A 83 0.95 7.88 -11.62
N VAL A 84 0.17 7.73 -10.55
CA VAL A 84 0.67 7.93 -9.18
C VAL A 84 1.86 7.01 -8.98
N ARG A 85 2.98 7.59 -8.53
CA ARG A 85 4.27 6.90 -8.46
C ARG A 85 4.39 6.05 -7.21
N MET A 86 3.89 6.55 -6.09
CA MET A 86 3.92 5.84 -4.81
C MET A 86 2.74 6.25 -3.93
N THR A 87 2.20 5.28 -3.20
CA THR A 87 1.20 5.51 -2.15
C THR A 87 1.82 5.19 -0.79
N PHE A 88 1.39 5.94 0.21
CA PHE A 88 1.81 5.77 1.60
C PHE A 88 0.55 5.63 2.45
N ALA A 89 0.46 4.50 3.14
CA ALA A 89 -0.61 4.20 4.08
C ALA A 89 -0.05 3.84 5.46
N GLY A 90 -0.90 3.96 6.46
CA GLY A 90 -0.63 3.44 7.80
C GLY A 90 -1.68 2.40 8.15
N HIS A 91 -2.39 2.66 9.25
CA HIS A 91 -3.51 1.86 9.77
C HIS A 91 -3.10 0.48 10.26
N ASP A 92 -2.58 -0.38 9.38
CA ASP A 92 -1.91 -1.59 9.81
C ASP A 92 -0.53 -1.25 10.39
N HIS A 93 -0.31 -1.62 11.66
CA HIS A 93 0.91 -1.30 12.41
C HIS A 93 2.07 -2.22 12.02
N LEU A 94 2.46 -2.20 10.75
CA LEU A 94 3.49 -3.05 10.15
C LEU A 94 4.18 -2.32 9.00
N PHE A 95 5.18 -2.96 8.41
CA PHE A 95 5.74 -2.56 7.12
C PHE A 95 5.35 -3.57 6.04
N ASP A 96 4.62 -3.10 5.02
CA ASP A 96 4.38 -3.84 3.77
C ASP A 96 4.84 -2.97 2.60
N HIS A 97 5.40 -3.62 1.58
CA HIS A 97 5.71 -2.96 0.31
C HIS A 97 5.24 -3.82 -0.84
N TRP A 98 4.34 -3.25 -1.63
CA TRP A 98 3.81 -3.84 -2.85
C TRP A 98 4.26 -3.05 -4.07
N VAL A 99 4.37 -3.75 -5.19
CA VAL A 99 4.64 -3.15 -6.49
C VAL A 99 3.53 -3.54 -7.44
N GLU A 100 2.77 -2.54 -7.90
CA GLU A 100 1.83 -2.67 -9.00
C GLU A 100 2.52 -2.28 -10.31
N ARG A 101 2.34 -3.10 -11.35
CA ARG A 101 2.73 -2.81 -12.73
C ARG A 101 1.51 -2.92 -13.62
N TYR A 102 1.42 -2.05 -14.61
CA TYR A 102 0.31 -2.02 -15.55
C TYR A 102 0.73 -1.34 -16.85
N VAL A 103 -0.05 -1.53 -17.89
CA VAL A 103 0.10 -0.92 -19.21
C VAL A 103 -0.97 0.16 -19.38
N ASP A 104 -0.53 1.33 -19.83
CA ASP A 104 -1.42 2.40 -20.27
C ASP A 104 -0.81 3.05 -21.52
N SER A 105 -1.64 3.23 -22.55
CA SER A 105 -1.24 3.81 -23.84
C SER A 105 0.04 3.16 -24.42
N GLY A 106 0.14 1.83 -24.32
CA GLY A 106 1.28 1.04 -24.82
C GLY A 106 2.55 1.11 -23.97
N ARG A 107 2.53 1.78 -22.81
CA ARG A 107 3.70 1.93 -21.92
C ARG A 107 3.47 1.24 -20.59
N THR A 108 4.51 0.60 -20.07
CA THR A 108 4.48 0.00 -18.72
C THR A 108 4.77 1.06 -17.66
N TYR A 109 3.89 1.12 -16.66
CA TYR A 109 4.02 1.93 -15.46
C TYR A 109 4.28 1.06 -14.23
N ARG A 110 4.78 1.70 -13.17
CA ARG A 110 5.03 1.12 -11.87
C ARG A 110 4.49 2.07 -10.81
N ARG A 111 3.71 1.53 -9.87
CA ARG A 111 3.36 2.17 -8.61
C ARG A 111 3.87 1.33 -7.45
N ASP A 112 4.51 1.98 -6.49
CA ASP A 112 4.90 1.37 -5.23
C ASP A 112 3.81 1.70 -4.19
N ASP A 113 3.25 0.69 -3.54
CA ASP A 113 2.22 0.85 -2.52
C ASP A 113 2.80 0.43 -1.18
N VAL A 114 3.01 1.39 -0.28
CA VAL A 114 3.77 1.18 0.96
C VAL A 114 2.87 1.38 2.17
N VAL A 115 2.81 0.38 3.03
CA VAL A 115 2.22 0.47 4.37
C VAL A 115 3.36 0.68 5.36
N THR A 116 3.30 1.75 6.14
CA THR A 116 4.33 2.16 7.11
C THR A 116 3.71 2.58 8.43
N GLY A 117 2.75 1.80 8.93
CA GLY A 117 2.03 2.09 10.18
C GLY A 117 2.79 1.74 11.47
N GLY A 118 4.03 1.26 11.36
CA GLY A 118 4.86 0.86 12.51
C GLY A 118 5.45 2.00 13.34
N GLY A 119 4.83 3.18 13.39
CA GLY A 119 5.42 4.38 14.01
C GLY A 119 5.51 4.36 15.56
N GLY A 120 4.88 3.40 16.24
CA GLY A 120 4.97 3.29 17.71
C GLY A 120 3.78 2.61 18.41
N ALA A 121 2.65 2.42 17.73
CA ALA A 121 1.54 1.63 18.25
C ALA A 121 1.88 0.13 18.25
N PRO A 122 1.19 -0.72 19.05
CA PRO A 122 1.48 -2.16 19.12
C PRO A 122 1.57 -2.80 17.74
N ILE A 123 2.71 -3.45 17.47
CA ILE A 123 3.05 -3.93 16.13
C ILE A 123 2.18 -5.12 15.72
N TYR A 124 1.75 -5.11 14.46
CA TYR A 124 1.07 -6.23 13.83
C TYR A 124 2.08 -7.20 13.22
N VAL A 125 1.66 -8.45 13.10
CA VAL A 125 2.41 -9.52 12.42
C VAL A 125 1.72 -9.89 11.13
N TYR A 126 2.44 -10.63 10.28
CA TYR A 126 1.87 -11.20 9.08
C TYR A 126 0.59 -12.01 9.39
N SER A 127 -0.54 -11.61 8.81
CA SER A 127 -1.85 -12.29 8.95
C SER A 127 -2.25 -13.08 7.70
N GLY A 128 -1.63 -12.80 6.55
CA GLY A 128 -1.82 -13.52 5.29
C GLY A 128 -1.84 -12.59 4.07
N GLU A 129 -1.89 -13.14 2.86
CA GLU A 129 -2.05 -12.34 1.63
C GLU A 129 -3.55 -12.00 1.43
N PRO A 130 -3.90 -10.78 1.00
CA PRO A 130 -5.27 -10.44 0.63
C PRO A 130 -5.67 -11.12 -0.70
N ASP A 131 -6.96 -11.43 -0.88
CA ASP A 131 -7.50 -11.90 -2.15
C ASP A 131 -7.56 -10.76 -3.17
N LEU A 132 -6.67 -10.83 -4.17
CA LEU A 132 -6.59 -9.86 -5.25
C LEU A 132 -7.27 -10.32 -6.55
N ARG A 133 -7.96 -11.46 -6.58
CA ARG A 133 -8.51 -12.02 -7.83
C ARG A 133 -9.45 -11.05 -8.54
N ALA A 134 -10.41 -10.48 -7.82
CA ALA A 134 -11.36 -9.51 -8.38
C ALA A 134 -10.66 -8.22 -8.83
N TYR A 135 -9.67 -7.76 -8.06
CA TYR A 135 -8.88 -6.58 -8.38
C TYR A 135 -8.09 -6.75 -9.68
N LEU A 136 -7.38 -7.88 -9.83
CA LEU A 136 -6.60 -8.22 -11.01
C LEU A 136 -7.50 -8.42 -12.24
N ALA A 137 -8.67 -9.05 -12.07
CA ALA A 137 -9.65 -9.20 -13.13
C ALA A 137 -10.16 -7.83 -13.65
N GLY A 138 -10.46 -6.89 -12.75
CA GLY A 138 -10.83 -5.52 -13.12
C GLY A 138 -9.71 -4.74 -13.82
N GLY A 139 -8.45 -5.10 -13.59
CA GLY A 139 -7.27 -4.53 -14.23
C GLY A 139 -6.78 -5.27 -15.49
N ALA A 140 -7.47 -6.31 -15.94
CA ALA A 140 -6.96 -7.23 -16.98
C ALA A 140 -6.64 -6.52 -18.31
N GLN A 141 -7.46 -5.54 -18.73
CA GLN A 141 -7.23 -4.75 -19.94
C GLN A 141 -5.94 -3.93 -19.88
N GLN A 142 -5.55 -3.51 -18.68
CA GLN A 142 -4.30 -2.79 -18.41
C GLN A 142 -3.16 -3.76 -18.02
N GLN A 143 -3.34 -5.08 -18.12
CA GLN A 143 -2.34 -6.07 -17.70
C GLN A 143 -1.81 -5.80 -16.28
N VAL A 144 -2.72 -5.51 -15.34
CA VAL A 144 -2.34 -5.21 -13.95
C VAL A 144 -1.70 -6.45 -13.32
N HIS A 145 -0.53 -6.26 -12.72
CA HIS A 145 0.18 -7.23 -11.92
C HIS A 145 0.60 -6.60 -10.59
N VAL A 146 0.35 -7.29 -9.49
CA VAL A 146 0.75 -6.84 -8.14
C VAL A 146 1.72 -7.86 -7.56
N ARG A 147 2.82 -7.38 -6.98
CA ARG A 147 3.81 -8.22 -6.31
C ARG A 147 4.09 -7.69 -4.90
N HIS A 148 3.98 -8.57 -3.91
CA HIS A 148 4.44 -8.31 -2.56
C HIS A 148 5.97 -8.40 -2.52
N VAL A 149 6.67 -7.31 -2.21
CA VAL A 149 8.15 -7.26 -2.26
C VAL A 149 8.82 -7.18 -0.88
N ALA A 150 8.12 -6.70 0.14
CA ALA A 150 8.56 -6.79 1.53
C ALA A 150 7.33 -6.98 2.41
N ARG A 151 7.39 -7.95 3.32
CA ARG A 151 6.32 -8.40 4.20
C ARG A 151 6.76 -8.39 5.66
N PRO A 152 5.86 -8.21 6.63
CA PRO A 152 6.18 -8.36 8.04
C PRO A 152 6.57 -9.81 8.36
N GLY A 153 7.32 -9.97 9.44
CA GLY A 153 7.57 -11.29 10.01
C GLY A 153 6.37 -11.84 10.78
N PRO A 154 6.36 -13.15 11.08
CA PRO A 154 5.27 -13.80 11.81
C PRO A 154 5.27 -13.50 13.31
N LYS A 155 6.31 -12.87 13.86
CA LYS A 155 6.43 -12.55 15.30
C LYS A 155 6.61 -11.05 15.51
N PRO A 156 6.15 -10.48 16.64
CA PRO A 156 6.33 -9.05 16.92
C PRO A 156 7.80 -8.61 16.88
N ALA A 157 8.73 -9.45 17.35
CA ALA A 157 10.16 -9.14 17.37
C ALA A 157 10.79 -9.03 15.96
N ASP A 158 10.15 -9.57 14.93
CA ASP A 158 10.62 -9.49 13.54
C ASP A 158 10.26 -8.13 12.90
N ASN A 159 9.42 -7.34 13.58
CA ASN A 159 8.77 -6.14 13.04
C ASN A 159 9.11 -4.92 13.92
N PRO A 160 10.27 -4.28 13.72
CA PRO A 160 10.61 -3.10 14.50
C PRO A 160 9.70 -1.92 14.16
N HIS A 161 9.55 -1.00 15.12
CA HIS A 161 9.03 0.32 14.81
C HIS A 161 9.91 0.98 13.76
N HIS A 162 9.34 1.81 12.88
CA HIS A 162 10.10 2.38 11.78
C HIS A 162 9.49 3.68 11.25
N PHE A 163 10.28 4.36 10.42
CA PHE A 163 9.82 5.45 9.56
C PHE A 163 10.51 5.34 8.19
N LEU A 164 9.99 6.06 7.19
CA LEU A 164 10.56 6.10 5.85
C LEU A 164 11.30 7.42 5.58
N ILE A 165 12.38 7.33 4.82
CA ILE A 165 12.99 8.49 4.15
C ILE A 165 12.83 8.28 2.65
N VAL A 166 12.13 9.20 1.96
CA VAL A 166 11.90 9.12 0.52
C VAL A 166 12.86 10.07 -0.21
N HIS A 167 13.68 9.52 -1.09
CA HIS A 167 14.64 10.25 -1.90
C HIS A 167 14.07 10.47 -3.31
N VAL A 168 13.98 11.74 -3.72
CA VAL A 168 13.45 12.12 -5.04
C VAL A 168 14.50 12.90 -5.81
N ASN A 169 14.94 12.36 -6.94
CA ASN A 169 15.85 13.01 -7.87
C ASN A 169 15.28 12.93 -9.30
N ARG A 170 14.59 14.00 -9.72
CA ARG A 170 13.82 14.03 -10.97
C ARG A 170 12.90 12.82 -11.04
N ALA A 171 13.03 11.95 -12.05
CA ALA A 171 12.21 10.75 -12.21
C ALA A 171 12.63 9.55 -11.33
N ARG A 172 13.79 9.63 -10.66
CA ARG A 172 14.27 8.59 -9.75
C ARG A 172 13.66 8.81 -8.37
N VAL A 173 12.99 7.77 -7.87
CA VAL A 173 12.41 7.72 -6.53
C VAL A 173 12.95 6.46 -5.87
N ALA A 174 13.48 6.60 -4.67
CA ALA A 174 13.91 5.52 -3.78
C ALA A 174 13.46 5.85 -2.36
N PHE A 175 13.48 4.87 -1.47
CA PHE A 175 13.22 5.12 -0.05
C PHE A 175 14.02 4.15 0.82
N ASP A 176 14.34 4.62 2.02
CA ASP A 176 14.92 3.81 3.08
C ASP A 176 13.86 3.55 4.15
N VAL A 177 13.88 2.36 4.74
CA VAL A 177 13.10 2.00 5.92
C VAL A 177 14.05 2.03 7.11
N ILE A 178 13.83 2.95 8.04
CA ILE A 178 14.68 3.13 9.21
C ILE A 178 14.00 2.53 10.42
N ALA A 179 14.53 1.40 10.91
CA ALA A 179 14.07 0.78 12.15
C ALA A 179 14.48 1.62 13.37
N VAL A 180 13.59 1.67 14.36
CA VAL A 180 13.73 2.39 15.63
C VAL A 180 13.61 1.37 16.76
N GLY A 181 14.62 1.33 17.63
CA GLY A 181 14.67 0.40 18.76
C GLY A 181 16.00 -0.34 18.84
N VAL A 182 16.18 -1.10 19.92
CA VAL A 182 17.40 -1.86 20.16
C VAL A 182 17.38 -3.10 19.28
N MET A 183 18.30 -3.21 18.31
CA MET A 183 18.66 -4.52 17.81
C MET A 183 19.12 -5.34 19.01
N SER A 184 18.38 -6.38 19.39
CA SER A 184 18.92 -7.37 20.32
C SER A 184 20.02 -8.12 19.57
N ALA A 185 21.21 -7.53 19.57
CA ALA A 185 22.41 -8.16 19.06
C ALA A 185 22.78 -9.29 20.02
N THR A 186 22.28 -10.49 19.76
CA THR A 186 22.99 -11.69 20.20
C THR A 186 24.26 -11.81 19.37
N ALA A 187 25.29 -11.06 19.77
CA ALA A 187 26.65 -11.32 19.34
C ALA A 187 27.03 -12.71 19.88
N GLY A 188 27.04 -13.72 19.00
CA GLY A 188 27.70 -14.99 19.29
C GLY A 188 29.21 -14.77 19.47
N PRO A 189 29.90 -15.56 20.30
CA PRO A 189 31.33 -15.42 20.52
C PRO A 189 32.11 -15.72 19.22
N ARG A 190 33.16 -14.93 19.01
CA ARG A 190 34.10 -15.04 17.88
C ARG A 190 34.95 -16.31 17.96
#